data_AF-A0A0C9UBC5-F1
#
_entry.id   AF-A0A0C9UBC5-F1
#
_cell.length_a   1.000
_cell.length_b   1.000
_cell.length_c   1.000
_cell.angle_alpha   90.00
_cell.angle_beta   90.00
_cell.angle_gamma   90.00
#
_symmetry.space_group_name_H-M   'P 1'
#
loop_
_entity.id
_entity.type
_entity.pdbx_description
1 polymer ?
#
loop_
_entity_poly.entity_id
_entity_poly.type
_entity_poly.pdbx_seq_one_letter_code
_entity_poly.pdbx_strand_id
1 'polypeptide(L)'
;MSYPVFPALPDIQQGRLPWSANMLRAHGDILHTCTIAKALLDQDDAEPLRLQLQLEKISNDCLTVLEAMEESEYDILPVEWIKDAAQCLGALAKGLSVAWATPFIVAHTGKRGCPRKELNPEFLQEAMSAKHGITIERLAKTLGIHRNTLRTHMKKCNVSKMFDEMSAHDLDILVKASSDFANMWNLDIQEQAP
;
A
#
# COMPACT_ATOMS: atom_id res chain seq x y z
N MET A 1 6.35 -1.68 -18.82
CA MET A 1 7.22 -2.87 -18.59
C MET A 1 6.30 -4.00 -18.14
N SER A 2 6.44 -5.23 -18.64
CA SER A 2 5.57 -6.32 -18.18
C SER A 2 6.11 -6.89 -16.86
N TYR A 3 5.39 -6.69 -15.75
CA TYR A 3 5.73 -7.27 -14.46
C TYR A 3 5.38 -8.78 -14.41
N PRO A 4 6.20 -9.61 -13.75
CA PRO A 4 5.94 -11.03 -13.59
C PRO A 4 4.60 -11.26 -12.87
N VAL A 5 3.95 -12.37 -13.20
CA VAL A 5 2.71 -12.80 -12.56
C VAL A 5 3.06 -13.71 -11.39
N PHE A 6 2.42 -13.51 -10.25
CA PHE A 6 2.64 -14.35 -9.08
C PHE A 6 2.21 -15.81 -9.40
N PRO A 7 3.05 -16.81 -9.08
CA PRO A 7 2.78 -18.18 -9.52
C PRO A 7 1.53 -18.76 -8.84
N ALA A 8 0.76 -19.55 -9.60
CA ALA A 8 -0.32 -20.36 -9.04
C ALA A 8 0.28 -21.44 -8.14
N LEU A 9 -0.47 -21.90 -7.12
CA LEU A 9 -0.02 -23.01 -6.28
C LEU A 9 0.24 -24.25 -7.16
N PRO A 10 1.33 -24.99 -6.88
CA PRO A 10 1.65 -26.16 -7.67
C PRO A 10 0.57 -27.23 -7.52
N ASP A 11 0.33 -27.96 -8.61
CA ASP A 11 -0.57 -29.10 -8.59
C ASP A 11 -0.07 -30.12 -7.59
N ILE A 12 -0.99 -30.57 -6.74
CA ILE A 12 -0.72 -31.56 -5.72
C ILE A 12 -0.46 -32.87 -6.44
N GLN A 13 0.75 -33.41 -6.32
CA GLN A 13 1.07 -34.70 -6.93
C GLN A 13 0.13 -35.79 -6.41
N GLN A 14 -0.26 -36.72 -7.30
CA GLN A 14 -1.21 -37.78 -7.01
C GLN A 14 -0.84 -38.51 -5.71
N GLY A 15 -1.75 -38.47 -4.73
CA GLY A 15 -1.57 -39.12 -3.42
C GLY A 15 -1.26 -38.18 -2.25
N ARG A 16 -1.08 -36.88 -2.48
CA ARG A 16 -1.01 -35.88 -1.39
C ARG A 16 -2.39 -35.32 -1.04
N LEU A 17 -2.54 -34.92 0.23
CA LEU A 17 -3.72 -34.22 0.73
C LEU A 17 -3.84 -32.84 0.05
N PRO A 18 -5.06 -32.30 -0.08
CA PRO A 18 -5.28 -30.93 -0.53
C PRO A 18 -4.49 -29.93 0.32
N TRP A 19 -4.06 -28.81 -0.29
CA TRP A 19 -3.40 -27.72 0.43
C TRP A 19 -4.24 -27.29 1.63
N SER A 20 -3.59 -27.02 2.75
CA SER A 20 -4.30 -26.55 3.94
C SER A 20 -5.05 -25.23 3.67
N ALA A 21 -6.12 -24.98 4.42
CA ALA A 21 -6.87 -23.73 4.31
C ALA A 21 -5.98 -22.49 4.59
N ASN A 22 -4.98 -22.64 5.45
CA ASN A 22 -4.02 -21.58 5.76
C ASN A 22 -3.12 -21.30 4.55
N MET A 23 -2.61 -22.33 3.88
CA MET A 23 -1.80 -22.19 2.66
C MET A 23 -2.59 -21.50 1.54
N LEU A 24 -3.86 -21.92 1.33
CA LEU A 24 -4.74 -21.29 0.34
C LEU A 24 -5.03 -19.82 0.65
N ARG A 25 -5.26 -19.49 1.92
CA ARG A 25 -5.51 -18.11 2.36
C ARG A 25 -4.27 -17.24 2.21
N ALA A 26 -3.12 -17.72 2.68
CA ALA A 26 -1.85 -17.03 2.57
C ALA A 26 -1.49 -16.75 1.10
N HIS A 27 -1.65 -17.75 0.22
CA HIS A 27 -1.48 -17.58 -1.23
C HIS A 27 -2.44 -16.53 -1.79
N GLY A 28 -3.72 -16.60 -1.44
CA GLY A 28 -4.73 -15.63 -1.87
C GLY A 28 -4.41 -14.20 -1.45
N ASP A 29 -3.96 -13.99 -0.21
CA ASP A 29 -3.61 -12.68 0.33
C ASP A 29 -2.39 -12.07 -0.38
N ILE A 30 -1.35 -12.88 -0.62
CA ILE A 30 -0.17 -12.46 -1.38
C ILE A 30 -0.55 -12.15 -2.84
N LEU A 31 -1.32 -13.03 -3.49
CA LEU A 31 -1.75 -12.86 -4.87
C LEU A 31 -2.60 -11.59 -5.05
N HIS A 32 -3.52 -11.34 -4.12
CA HIS A 32 -4.34 -10.14 -4.10
C HIS A 32 -3.46 -8.88 -3.99
N THR A 33 -2.49 -8.90 -3.08
CA THR A 33 -1.54 -7.79 -2.89
C THR A 33 -0.68 -7.57 -4.14
N CYS A 34 -0.20 -8.64 -4.78
CA CYS A 34 0.54 -8.55 -6.04
C CYS A 34 -0.31 -7.93 -7.17
N THR A 35 -1.58 -8.33 -7.24
CA THR A 35 -2.52 -7.83 -8.26
C THR A 35 -2.76 -6.32 -8.10
N ILE A 36 -2.96 -5.85 -6.86
CA ILE A 36 -3.10 -4.42 -6.57
C ILE A 36 -1.81 -3.66 -6.93
N ALA A 37 -0.64 -4.19 -6.56
CA ALA A 37 0.64 -3.56 -6.85
C ALA A 37 0.87 -3.41 -8.36
N LYS A 38 0.57 -4.46 -9.13
CA LYS A 38 0.66 -4.44 -10.58
C LYS A 38 -0.31 -3.41 -11.18
N ALA A 39 -1.57 -3.41 -10.74
CA ALA A 39 -2.56 -2.44 -11.19
C ALA A 39 -2.18 -0.98 -10.87
N LEU A 40 -1.48 -0.74 -9.75
CA LEU A 40 -0.92 0.57 -9.42
C LEU A 40 0.26 0.94 -10.33
N LEU A 41 1.14 0.00 -10.65
CA LEU A 41 2.29 0.25 -11.53
C LEU A 41 1.90 0.46 -13.00
N ASP A 42 0.75 -0.08 -13.41
CA ASP A 42 0.20 0.11 -14.75
C ASP A 42 -0.58 1.44 -14.89
N GLN A 43 -0.78 2.19 -13.80
CA GLN A 43 -1.41 3.52 -13.82
C GLN A 43 -0.34 4.61 -14.01
N ASP A 44 -0.51 5.47 -15.01
CA ASP A 44 0.41 6.59 -15.29
C ASP A 44 0.41 7.65 -14.16
N ASP A 45 -0.73 7.83 -13.48
CA ASP A 45 -0.92 8.81 -12.39
C ASP A 45 -1.07 8.14 -11.01
N ALA A 46 -0.36 7.03 -10.77
CA ALA A 46 -0.46 6.31 -9.52
C ALA A 46 -0.05 7.17 -8.31
N GLU A 47 -0.94 7.26 -7.32
CA GLU A 47 -0.70 8.09 -6.14
C GLU A 47 0.55 7.61 -5.36
N PRO A 48 1.53 8.48 -5.12
CA PRO A 48 2.79 8.10 -4.51
C PRO A 48 2.63 7.42 -3.14
N LEU A 49 1.71 7.91 -2.30
CA LEU A 49 1.48 7.33 -0.98
C LEU A 49 0.89 5.92 -1.05
N ARG A 50 0.06 5.64 -2.06
CA ARG A 50 -0.44 4.29 -2.34
C ARG A 50 0.69 3.38 -2.82
N LEU A 51 1.60 3.88 -3.65
CA LEU A 51 2.79 3.14 -4.07
C LEU A 51 3.68 2.78 -2.87
N GLN A 52 3.89 3.73 -1.94
CA GLN A 52 4.65 3.47 -0.73
C GLN A 52 3.96 2.48 0.21
N LEU A 53 2.66 2.67 0.49
CA LEU A 53 1.92 1.75 1.35
C LEU A 53 1.98 0.33 0.79
N GLN A 54 1.87 0.20 -0.53
CA GLN A 54 1.96 -1.09 -1.20
C GLN A 54 3.36 -1.68 -1.15
N LEU A 55 4.39 -0.84 -1.26
CA LEU A 55 5.79 -1.25 -1.09
C LEU A 55 6.05 -1.79 0.32
N GLU A 56 5.55 -1.09 1.34
CA GLU A 56 5.63 -1.53 2.75
C GLU A 56 4.89 -2.84 2.97
N LYS A 57 3.68 -2.98 2.41
CA LYS A 57 2.89 -4.20 2.51
C LYS A 57 3.58 -5.41 1.85
N ILE A 58 4.19 -5.22 0.68
CA ILE A 58 4.97 -6.28 0.03
C ILE A 58 6.21 -6.64 0.86
N SER A 59 6.93 -5.62 1.36
CA SER A 59 8.22 -5.83 2.04
C SER A 59 8.06 -6.43 3.43
N ASN A 60 7.02 -6.06 4.17
CA ASN A 60 6.84 -6.47 5.56
C ASN A 60 5.86 -7.64 5.71
N ASP A 61 4.74 -7.61 4.99
CA ASP A 61 3.68 -8.60 5.20
C ASP A 61 3.87 -9.79 4.27
N CYS A 62 4.00 -9.56 2.95
CA CYS A 62 4.04 -10.65 1.97
C CYS A 62 5.30 -11.52 2.08
N LEU A 63 6.46 -10.92 2.38
CA LEU A 63 7.69 -11.69 2.59
C LEU A 63 7.59 -12.55 3.85
N THR A 64 7.11 -11.99 4.97
CA THR A 64 6.91 -12.76 6.21
C THR A 64 5.93 -13.91 6.01
N VAL A 65 4.84 -13.70 5.27
CA VAL A 65 3.88 -14.78 4.96
C VAL A 65 4.51 -15.84 4.06
N LEU A 66 5.31 -15.44 3.07
CA LEU A 66 6.01 -16.39 2.18
C LEU A 66 7.04 -17.22 2.94
N GLU A 67 7.80 -16.62 3.87
CA GLU A 67 8.73 -17.32 4.77
C GLU A 67 7.97 -18.33 5.64
N ALA A 68 6.84 -17.93 6.24
CA ALA A 68 6.00 -18.84 7.02
C ALA A 68 5.40 -19.98 6.18
N MET A 69 5.12 -19.75 4.89
CA MET A 69 4.69 -20.80 3.96
C MET A 69 5.82 -21.79 3.65
N GLU A 70 7.07 -21.33 3.53
CA GLU A 70 8.25 -22.17 3.33
C GLU A 70 8.54 -23.06 4.55
N GLU A 71 8.36 -22.53 5.76
CA GLU A 71 8.58 -23.26 7.02
C GLU A 71 7.49 -24.28 7.37
N SER A 72 6.40 -24.35 6.59
CA SER A 72 5.29 -25.27 6.87
C SER A 72 5.70 -26.74 6.72
N GLU A 73 5.65 -27.49 7.83
CA GLU A 73 5.93 -28.93 7.84
C GLU A 73 4.89 -29.77 7.09
N TYR A 74 3.67 -29.26 6.93
CA TYR A 74 2.53 -29.98 6.36
C TYR A 74 2.37 -29.71 4.85
N ASP A 75 2.74 -28.52 4.41
CA ASP A 75 2.49 -28.02 3.05
C ASP A 75 3.83 -27.73 2.35
N ILE A 76 4.59 -28.79 2.00
CA ILE A 76 5.91 -28.64 1.39
C ILE A 76 5.80 -28.09 -0.03
N LEU A 77 6.28 -26.86 -0.22
CA LEU A 77 6.35 -26.19 -1.52
C LEU A 77 7.66 -26.51 -2.26
N PRO A 78 7.65 -26.62 -3.60
CA PRO A 78 8.88 -26.76 -4.38
C PRO A 78 9.77 -25.51 -4.25
N VAL A 79 11.08 -25.71 -4.09
CA VAL A 79 12.06 -24.60 -3.97
C VAL A 79 12.00 -23.65 -5.16
N GLU A 80 11.83 -24.16 -6.38
CA GLU A 80 11.70 -23.30 -7.57
C GLU A 80 10.43 -22.44 -7.52
N TRP A 81 9.33 -22.95 -6.95
CA TRP A 81 8.10 -22.16 -6.78
C TRP A 81 8.31 -21.01 -5.80
N ILE A 82 8.95 -21.27 -4.66
CA ILE A 82 9.26 -20.24 -3.64
C ILE A 82 10.16 -19.16 -4.25
N LYS A 83 11.17 -19.58 -5.01
CA LYS A 83 12.08 -18.69 -5.71
C LYS A 83 11.37 -17.81 -6.75
N ASP A 84 10.45 -18.39 -7.53
CA ASP A 84 9.64 -17.64 -8.51
C ASP A 84 8.71 -16.64 -7.81
N ALA A 85 8.08 -17.04 -6.70
CA ALA A 85 7.24 -16.17 -5.87
C ALA A 85 8.06 -15.00 -5.29
N ALA A 86 9.23 -15.28 -4.72
CA ALA A 86 10.14 -14.27 -4.18
C ALA A 86 10.64 -13.31 -5.26
N GLN A 87 10.99 -13.81 -6.45
CA GLN A 87 11.37 -12.97 -7.59
C GLN A 87 10.23 -12.07 -8.04
N CYS A 88 8.99 -12.57 -8.06
CA CYS A 88 7.82 -11.76 -8.39
C CYS A 88 7.62 -10.62 -7.39
N LEU A 89 7.68 -10.92 -6.08
CA LEU A 89 7.58 -9.91 -5.02
C LEU A 89 8.72 -8.88 -5.11
N GLY A 90 9.96 -9.34 -5.33
CA GLY A 90 11.11 -8.46 -5.50
C GLY A 90 11.00 -7.55 -6.72
N ALA A 91 10.49 -8.05 -7.85
CA ALA A 91 10.27 -7.26 -9.05
C ALA A 91 9.20 -6.17 -8.84
N LEU A 92 8.09 -6.51 -8.16
CA LEU A 92 7.03 -5.57 -7.82
C LEU A 92 7.51 -4.52 -6.81
N ALA A 93 8.21 -4.94 -5.74
CA ALA A 93 8.79 -4.01 -4.76
C ALA A 93 9.78 -3.04 -5.44
N LYS A 94 10.63 -3.53 -6.34
CA LYS A 94 11.53 -2.67 -7.12
C LYS A 94 10.75 -1.71 -8.02
N GLY A 95 9.71 -2.18 -8.70
CA GLY A 95 8.84 -1.33 -9.52
C GLY A 95 8.20 -0.21 -8.70
N LEU A 96 7.59 -0.55 -7.57
CA LEU A 96 6.96 0.40 -6.65
C LEU A 96 7.97 1.38 -6.08
N SER A 97 9.16 0.90 -5.71
CA SER A 97 10.25 1.76 -5.23
C SER A 97 10.67 2.79 -6.28
N VAL A 98 10.84 2.39 -7.54
CA VAL A 98 11.20 3.31 -8.64
C VAL A 98 10.07 4.30 -8.91
N ALA A 99 8.82 3.85 -8.97
CA ALA A 99 7.65 4.70 -9.18
C ALA A 99 7.45 5.70 -8.02
N TRP A 100 7.76 5.28 -6.80
CA TRP A 100 7.77 6.14 -5.62
C TRP A 100 8.96 7.12 -5.60
N ALA A 101 10.12 6.76 -6.13
CA ALA A 101 11.42 7.35 -5.80
C ALA A 101 11.65 8.83 -6.12
N THR A 102 10.68 9.60 -6.63
CA THR A 102 10.90 11.04 -6.86
C THR A 102 9.82 11.95 -6.28
N PRO A 103 9.68 12.01 -4.93
CA PRO A 103 9.07 13.17 -4.30
C PRO A 103 9.99 14.39 -4.38
N PHE A 104 11.27 14.23 -4.74
CA PHE A 104 12.24 15.32 -4.83
C PHE A 104 12.78 15.50 -6.25
N ILE A 105 12.75 16.73 -6.73
CA ILE A 105 13.39 17.20 -7.95
C ILE A 105 14.71 17.88 -7.57
N VAL A 106 15.76 17.66 -8.36
CA VAL A 106 17.04 18.34 -8.17
C VAL A 106 17.01 19.69 -8.90
N ALA A 107 16.84 20.78 -8.15
CA ALA A 107 16.83 22.13 -8.68
C ALA A 107 18.27 22.67 -8.83
N HIS A 108 18.66 22.90 -10.08
CA HIS A 108 19.94 23.52 -10.41
C HIS A 108 19.80 25.05 -10.31
N THR A 109 20.31 25.62 -9.22
CA THR A 109 20.15 27.06 -8.93
C THR A 109 21.15 27.97 -9.65
N GLY A 110 22.05 27.41 -10.46
CA GLY A 110 23.14 28.14 -11.14
C GLY A 110 24.24 28.68 -10.21
N LYS A 111 24.08 28.57 -8.89
CA LYS A 111 25.07 28.97 -7.89
C LYS A 111 26.05 27.82 -7.63
N ARG A 112 27.33 28.17 -7.45
CA ARG A 112 28.39 27.19 -7.10
C ARG A 112 28.06 26.56 -5.74
N GLY A 113 27.85 25.25 -5.70
CA GLY A 113 27.44 24.51 -4.51
C GLY A 113 26.71 23.20 -4.85
N CYS A 114 26.28 22.47 -3.82
CA CYS A 114 25.47 21.26 -3.98
C CYS A 114 24.06 21.63 -4.50
N PRO A 115 23.55 20.99 -5.57
CA PRO A 115 22.19 21.19 -6.05
C PRO A 115 21.16 21.04 -4.92
N ARG A 116 20.12 21.87 -4.95
CA ARG A 116 19.07 21.81 -3.92
C ARG A 116 18.07 20.71 -4.27
N LYS A 117 17.77 19.86 -3.30
CA LYS A 117 16.62 18.95 -3.38
C LYS A 117 15.35 19.74 -3.06
N GLU A 118 14.46 19.86 -4.02
CA GLU A 118 13.15 20.50 -3.84
C GLU A 118 12.06 19.43 -3.96
N LEU A 119 10.99 19.54 -3.17
CA LEU A 119 9.83 18.66 -3.31
C LEU A 119 9.15 18.93 -4.65
N ASN A 120 8.76 17.87 -5.36
CA ASN A 120 7.92 17.99 -6.55
C ASN A 120 6.60 18.66 -6.13
N PRO A 121 6.25 19.84 -6.68
CA PRO A 121 5.01 20.53 -6.33
C PRO A 121 3.76 19.70 -6.64
N GLU A 122 3.77 18.92 -7.72
CA GLU A 122 2.64 18.06 -8.13
C GLU A 122 2.40 16.95 -7.11
N PHE A 123 3.49 16.28 -6.67
CA PHE A 123 3.45 15.32 -5.58
C PHE A 123 2.85 15.94 -4.31
N LEU A 124 3.27 17.16 -3.97
CA LEU A 124 2.85 17.82 -2.74
C LEU A 124 1.39 18.26 -2.79
N GLN A 125 0.91 18.71 -3.97
CA GLN A 125 -0.50 19.01 -4.20
C GLN A 125 -1.36 17.77 -4.08
N GLU A 126 -0.96 16.70 -4.76
CA GLU A 126 -1.70 15.44 -4.73
C GLU A 126 -1.74 14.88 -3.30
N ALA A 127 -0.58 14.75 -2.63
CA ALA A 127 -0.50 14.22 -1.26
C ALA A 127 -1.30 15.03 -0.22
N MET A 128 -1.55 16.32 -0.47
CA MET A 128 -2.32 17.20 0.40
C MET A 128 -3.75 17.45 -0.09
N SER A 129 -4.17 16.74 -1.15
CA SER A 129 -5.56 16.71 -1.63
C SER A 129 -6.50 16.27 -0.51
N ALA A 130 -7.71 16.83 -0.51
CA ALA A 130 -8.75 16.50 0.45
C ALA A 130 -9.09 14.99 0.46
N LYS A 131 -8.93 14.34 -0.70
CA LYS A 131 -9.21 12.91 -0.92
C LYS A 131 -8.43 11.98 0.00
N HIS A 132 -7.18 12.31 0.33
CA HIS A 132 -6.30 11.37 1.03
C HIS A 132 -6.40 11.44 2.55
N GLY A 133 -6.94 12.55 3.08
CA GLY A 133 -7.10 12.73 4.53
C GLY A 133 -5.77 12.73 5.32
N ILE A 134 -4.61 12.88 4.66
CA ILE A 134 -3.31 12.71 5.30
C ILE A 134 -3.00 13.89 6.22
N THR A 135 -2.41 13.59 7.38
CA THR A 135 -1.91 14.60 8.30
C THR A 135 -0.51 15.05 7.85
N ILE A 136 -0.22 16.33 8.04
CA ILE A 136 1.11 16.90 7.75
C ILE A 136 2.21 16.12 8.50
N GLU A 137 1.90 15.64 9.71
CA GLU A 137 2.84 14.86 10.51
C GLU A 137 3.13 13.49 9.91
N ARG A 138 2.10 12.79 9.42
CA ARG A 138 2.26 11.51 8.72
C ARG A 138 3.09 11.72 7.46
N LEU A 139 2.71 12.67 6.61
CA LEU A 139 3.46 12.98 5.38
C LEU A 139 4.93 13.38 5.66
N ALA A 140 5.17 14.18 6.70
CA ALA A 140 6.53 14.57 7.09
C ALA A 140 7.38 13.37 7.54
N LYS A 141 6.80 12.49 8.37
CA LYS A 141 7.46 11.25 8.83
C LYS A 141 7.77 10.33 7.65
N THR A 142 6.81 10.19 6.74
CA THR A 142 6.89 9.40 5.51
C THR A 142 8.00 9.90 4.58
N LEU A 143 8.11 11.22 4.38
CA LEU A 143 9.15 11.84 3.55
C LEU A 143 10.52 11.94 4.24
N GLY A 144 10.63 11.59 5.52
CA GLY A 144 11.86 11.73 6.30
C GLY A 144 12.30 13.19 6.49
N ILE A 145 11.37 14.15 6.47
CA ILE A 145 11.65 15.57 6.66
C ILE A 145 10.93 16.14 7.87
N HIS A 146 11.48 17.19 8.46
CA HIS A 146 10.83 17.86 9.58
C HIS A 146 9.54 18.56 9.14
N ARG A 147 8.48 18.53 9.97
CA ARG A 147 7.17 19.15 9.67
C ARG A 147 7.25 20.63 9.27
N ASN A 148 8.17 21.40 9.86
CA ASN A 148 8.35 22.81 9.51
C ASN A 148 8.97 22.98 8.12
N THR A 149 9.85 22.05 7.73
CA THR A 149 10.42 21.98 6.38
C THR A 149 9.32 21.69 5.38
N LEU A 150 8.47 20.69 5.66
CA LEU A 150 7.29 20.39 4.83
C LEU A 150 6.35 21.59 4.71
N ARG A 151 6.01 22.27 5.81
CA ARG A 151 5.20 23.51 5.79
C ARG A 151 5.83 24.61 4.93
N THR A 152 7.16 24.71 4.94
CA THR A 152 7.87 25.69 4.09
C THR A 152 7.74 25.33 2.62
N HIS A 153 7.85 24.05 2.27
CA HIS A 153 7.62 23.58 0.90
C HIS A 153 6.16 23.79 0.47
N MET A 154 5.19 23.48 1.34
CA MET A 154 3.77 23.72 1.08
C MET A 154 3.48 25.19 0.77
N LYS A 155 4.03 26.12 1.58
CA LYS A 155 3.91 27.55 1.32
C LYS A 155 4.54 27.98 -0.01
N LYS A 156 5.70 27.44 -0.36
CA LYS A 156 6.37 27.74 -1.63
C LYS A 156 5.57 27.25 -2.85
N CYS A 157 4.90 26.12 -2.72
CA CYS A 157 4.09 25.50 -3.77
C CYS A 157 2.62 25.98 -3.75
N ASN A 158 2.26 26.94 -2.89
CA ASN A 158 0.89 27.40 -2.65
C ASN A 158 -0.11 26.27 -2.33
N VAL A 159 0.36 25.22 -1.66
CA VAL A 159 -0.47 24.09 -1.22
C VAL A 159 -0.97 24.37 0.20
N SER A 160 -2.27 24.53 0.35
CA SER A 160 -2.93 24.55 1.66
C SER A 160 -3.68 23.24 1.86
N LYS A 161 -3.76 22.79 3.12
CA LYS A 161 -4.66 21.68 3.45
C LYS A 161 -6.07 22.23 3.43
N MET A 162 -6.83 21.90 2.39
CA MET A 162 -8.28 22.10 2.37
C MET A 162 -8.93 20.78 2.76
N PHE A 163 -9.90 20.86 3.66
CA PHE A 163 -10.83 19.76 3.86
C PHE A 163 -11.88 19.88 2.76
N ASP A 164 -12.30 18.76 2.18
CA ASP A 164 -13.45 18.78 1.27
C ASP A 164 -14.66 19.32 2.05
N GLU A 165 -15.46 20.15 1.39
CA GLU A 165 -16.78 20.52 1.88
C GLU A 165 -17.66 19.27 1.80
N MET A 166 -17.58 18.44 2.83
CA MET A 166 -18.42 17.27 2.96
C MET A 166 -19.88 17.75 3.05
N SER A 167 -20.70 17.36 2.08
CA SER A 167 -22.08 17.84 2.04
C SER A 167 -22.85 17.31 3.24
N ALA A 168 -23.90 18.02 3.67
CA ALA A 168 -24.77 17.54 4.76
C ALA A 168 -25.35 16.14 4.45
N HIS A 169 -25.55 15.83 3.17
CA HIS A 169 -26.00 14.52 2.72
C HIS A 169 -24.95 13.42 2.96
N ASP A 170 -23.67 13.69 2.68
CA ASP A 170 -22.57 12.73 2.91
C ASP A 170 -22.35 12.49 4.42
N LEU A 171 -22.52 13.53 5.24
CA LEU A 171 -22.53 13.42 6.69
C LEU A 171 -23.66 12.53 7.19
N ASP A 172 -24.88 12.71 6.68
CA ASP A 172 -26.03 11.87 7.04
C ASP A 172 -25.81 10.40 6.65
N ILE A 173 -25.21 10.13 5.49
CA ILE A 173 -24.86 8.77 5.05
C ILE A 173 -23.87 8.13 6.04
N LEU A 174 -22.83 8.85 6.45
CA LEU A 174 -21.82 8.34 7.39
C LEU A 174 -22.41 8.07 8.79
N VAL A 175 -23.27 8.96 9.29
CA VAL A 175 -23.93 8.79 10.60
C VAL A 175 -24.90 7.61 10.57
N LYS A 176 -25.62 7.43 9.45
CA LYS A 176 -26.56 6.33 9.28
C LYS A 176 -25.83 4.99 9.17
N ALA A 177 -24.76 4.90 8.38
CA ALA A 177 -23.93 3.71 8.29
C ALA A 177 -23.29 3.31 9.63
N SER A 178 -22.86 4.30 10.44
CA SER A 178 -22.32 4.06 11.78
C SER A 178 -23.39 3.56 12.77
N SER A 179 -24.61 4.11 12.69
CA SER A 179 -25.75 3.70 13.51
C SER A 179 -26.24 2.29 13.13
N ASP A 180 -26.25 1.96 11.84
CA ASP A 180 -26.59 0.63 11.34
C ASP A 180 -25.56 -0.41 11.78
N PHE A 181 -24.26 -0.06 11.78
CA PHE A 181 -23.20 -0.90 12.34
C PHE A 181 -23.40 -1.17 13.84
N ALA A 182 -23.73 -0.13 14.62
CA ALA A 182 -23.98 -0.29 16.06
C ALA A 182 -25.23 -1.15 16.35
N ASN A 183 -26.26 -1.06 15.51
CA ASN A 183 -27.46 -1.88 15.62
C ASN A 183 -27.20 -3.35 15.23
N MET A 184 -26.33 -3.60 14.26
CA MET A 184 -25.96 -4.96 13.84
C MET A 184 -25.23 -5.72 14.97
N TRP A 185 -24.35 -5.06 15.73
CA TRP A 185 -23.66 -5.67 16.86
C TRP A 185 -24.54 -5.84 18.12
N ASN A 186 -25.61 -5.06 18.25
CA ASN A 186 -26.55 -5.22 19.36
C ASN A 186 -27.52 -6.41 19.18
N LEU A 187 -27.69 -6.91 17.95
CA LEU A 187 -28.53 -8.09 17.67
C LEU A 187 -27.82 -9.41 18.05
N ASP A 188 -26.50 -9.50 17.84
CA ASP A 188 -25.73 -10.71 18.18
C ASP A 188 -25.57 -10.94 19.70
N ILE A 189 -25.70 -9.89 20.52
CA ILE A 189 -25.57 -9.99 21.99
C ILE A 189 -26.86 -10.51 22.65
N GLN A 190 -28.02 -10.42 21.98
CA GLN A 190 -29.30 -10.89 22.56
C GLN A 190 -29.64 -12.35 22.23
N GLU A 191 -28.92 -13.02 21.32
CA GLU A 191 -29.14 -14.44 20.99
C GLU A 191 -28.29 -15.43 21.82
N GLN A 192 -27.48 -14.94 22.77
CA GLN A 192 -26.66 -15.78 23.68
C GLN A 192 -27.00 -15.59 25.16
N ALA A 193 -28.28 -15.45 25.51
CA ALA A 193 -28.74 -15.63 26.88
C ALA A 193 -29.48 -16.99 26.99
N PRO A 194 -29.12 -17.87 27.93
CA PRO A 194 -29.71 -19.20 28.08
C PRO A 194 -31.17 -19.19 28.55
#